data_AF-A0A9E3GKI0-F1
#
_entry.id   AF-A0A9E3GKI0-F1
#
_cell.length_a   1.000
_cell.length_b   1.000
_cell.length_c   1.000
_cell.angle_alpha   90.00
_cell.angle_beta   90.00
_cell.angle_gamma   90.00
#
_symmetry.space_group_name_H-M   'P 1'
#
loop_
_entity.id
_entity.type
_entity.pdbx_description
1 polymer ?
#
loop_
_entity_poly.entity_id
_entity_poly.type
_entity_poly.pdbx_seq_one_letter_code
_entity_poly.pdbx_strand_id
1 'polypeptide(L)' 'SFSRQLFLGEGLDPDGIEAHYDNGVLSLTVPVAEQAKPRRVEISGGGGKSKAIDAESSAS' A
#
# COMPACT_ATOMS: atom_id res chain seq x y z
N SER A 1 -27.98 -9.58 -22.43
CA SER A 1 -27.33 -8.56 -21.58
C SER A 1 -26.12 -9.20 -20.94
N PHE A 2 -24.95 -8.56 -20.98
CA PHE A 2 -23.72 -9.03 -20.34
C PHE A 2 -23.29 -7.99 -19.32
N SER A 3 -23.03 -8.41 -18.07
CA SER A 3 -22.65 -7.52 -16.97
C SER A 3 -21.49 -8.12 -16.21
N ARG A 4 -20.48 -7.30 -15.94
CA ARG A 4 -19.35 -7.68 -15.08
C ARG A 4 -19.29 -6.71 -13.90
N GLN A 5 -19.19 -7.26 -12.71
CA GLN A 5 -19.02 -6.50 -11.48
C GLN A 5 -17.61 -6.73 -10.95
N LEU A 6 -17.01 -5.66 -10.43
CA LEU A 6 -15.64 -5.62 -9.92
C LEU A 6 -15.71 -4.87 -8.59
N PHE A 7 -14.95 -5.31 -7.60
CA PHE A 7 -14.78 -4.56 -6.35
C PHE A 7 -13.48 -3.77 -6.44
N LEU A 8 -13.54 -2.47 -6.19
CA LEU A 8 -12.39 -1.59 -6.17
C LEU A 8 -11.84 -1.51 -4.74
N GLY A 9 -10.52 -1.57 -4.60
CA GLY A 9 -9.87 -1.39 -3.30
C GLY A 9 -9.82 0.08 -2.88
N GLU A 10 -9.54 0.32 -1.60
CA GLU A 10 -9.55 1.67 -0.97
C GLU A 10 -8.52 2.66 -1.58
N GLY A 11 -7.53 2.16 -2.31
CA GLY A 11 -6.49 2.97 -2.92
C GLY A 11 -6.77 3.47 -4.34
N LEU A 12 -7.98 3.27 -4.85
CA LEU A 12 -8.38 3.68 -6.19
C LEU A 12 -9.36 4.85 -6.12
N ASP A 13 -9.32 5.72 -7.12
CA ASP A 13 -10.23 6.85 -7.26
C ASP A 13 -11.35 6.49 -8.27
N PRO A 14 -12.57 6.19 -7.78
CA PRO A 14 -13.68 5.79 -8.64
C PRO A 14 -14.29 6.96 -9.43
N ASP A 15 -14.10 8.21 -8.99
CA ASP A 15 -14.66 9.38 -9.65
C ASP A 15 -13.88 9.73 -10.93
N GLY A 16 -12.61 9.32 -10.99
CA GLY A 16 -11.72 9.47 -12.14
C GLY A 16 -11.75 8.31 -13.14
N ILE A 17 -12.77 7.46 -13.15
CA ILE A 17 -12.83 6.29 -14.05
C ILE A 17 -12.95 6.69 -15.52
N GLU A 18 -12.13 6.08 -16.36
CA GLU A 18 -12.20 6.21 -17.83
C GLU A 18 -12.58 4.88 -18.48
N ALA A 19 -13.42 4.96 -19.51
CA ALA A 19 -13.87 3.79 -20.26
C ALA A 19 -13.57 3.98 -21.76
N HIS A 20 -12.94 2.99 -22.36
CA HIS A 20 -12.67 2.94 -23.79
C HIS A 20 -13.18 1.63 -24.38
N TYR A 21 -13.91 1.72 -25.49
CA TYR A 21 -14.41 0.56 -26.20
C TYR A 21 -13.89 0.58 -27.64
N ASP A 22 -13.09 -0.41 -27.99
CA ASP A 22 -12.52 -0.55 -29.33
C ASP A 22 -12.37 -2.02 -29.71
N ASN A 23 -12.60 -2.33 -30.99
CA ASN A 23 -12.49 -3.67 -31.55
C ASN A 23 -13.16 -4.79 -30.71
N GLY A 24 -14.29 -4.49 -30.08
CA GLY A 24 -15.04 -5.45 -29.26
C GLY A 24 -14.59 -5.56 -27.80
N VAL A 25 -13.57 -4.81 -27.38
CA VAL A 25 -12.97 -4.87 -26.04
C VAL A 25 -13.31 -3.64 -25.23
N LEU A 26 -13.85 -3.83 -24.02
CA LEU A 26 -14.04 -2.78 -23.03
C LEU A 26 -12.82 -2.70 -22.10
N SER A 27 -12.10 -1.58 -22.18
CA SER A 27 -10.99 -1.23 -21.30
C SER A 27 -11.45 -0.19 -20.28
N LEU A 28 -11.24 -0.46 -18.99
CA LEU A 28 -11.51 0.48 -17.90
C LEU A 28 -10.18 0.87 -17.25
N THR A 29 -9.93 2.16 -17.13
CA THR A 29 -8.79 2.73 -16.41
C THR A 29 -9.32 3.38 -15.13
N VAL A 30 -8.79 2.97 -13.98
CA VAL A 30 -9.13 3.57 -12.68
C VAL A 30 -7.83 4.13 -12.08
N PRO A 31 -7.74 5.45 -11.87
CA PRO A 31 -6.55 6.05 -11.30
C PRO A 31 -6.33 5.60 -9.85
N VAL A 32 -5.06 5.61 -9.44
CA VAL A 32 -4.69 5.42 -8.03
C VAL A 32 -5.00 6.72 -7.29
N ALA A 33 -5.67 6.61 -6.15
CA ALA A 33 -6.04 7.77 -5.37
C ALA A 33 -4.79 8.44 -4.75
N GLU A 34 -4.78 9.77 -4.69
CA GLU A 34 -3.62 10.54 -4.22
C GLU A 34 -3.16 10.13 -2.80
N GLN A 35 -4.11 9.90 -1.89
CA GLN A 35 -3.83 9.44 -0.53
C GLN A 35 -3.22 8.03 -0.45
N ALA A 36 -3.38 7.23 -1.49
CA ALA A 36 -2.86 5.86 -1.55
C ALA A 36 -1.40 5.82 -2.03
N LYS A 37 -0.83 6.94 -2.47
CA LYS A 37 0.59 7.02 -2.81
C LYS A 37 1.44 6.69 -1.58
N PRO A 38 2.44 5.80 -1.70
CA PRO A 38 3.26 5.39 -0.56
C PRO A 38 3.99 6.59 0.03
N ARG A 39 3.81 6.81 1.33
CA ARG A 39 4.52 7.85 2.08
C ARG A 39 5.82 7.29 2.62
N ARG A 40 6.93 7.99 2.38
CA ARG A 40 8.21 7.68 3.02
C ARG A 40 8.11 8.04 4.50
N VAL A 41 8.33 7.07 5.38
CA VAL A 41 8.39 7.29 6.83
C VAL A 41 9.86 7.26 7.23
N GLU A 42 10.37 8.37 7.77
CA GLU A 42 11.72 8.40 8.35
C GLU A 42 11.72 7.69 9.70
N ILE A 43 12.61 6.70 9.86
CA ILE A 43 12.87 6.07 11.15
C ILE A 43 14.00 6.84 11.81
N SER A 44 13.68 7.68 12.80
CA SER A 44 14.70 8.28 13.65
C SER A 44 15.28 7.20 14.56
N GLY A 45 16.53 6.79 14.31
CA GLY A 45 17.26 5.89 15.20
C GLY A 45 17.37 6.52 16.60
N GLY A 46 16.90 5.82 17.62
CA GLY A 46 17.02 6.28 19.00
C GLY A 46 18.49 6.46 19.37
N GLY A 47 18.90 7.70 19.64
CA GLY A 47 20.23 8.05 20.17
C GLY A 47 20.41 7.62 21.63
N GLY A 48 20.08 6.36 21.94
CA GLY A 48 20.24 5.76 23.26
C GLY A 48 21.39 4.77 23.23
N LYS A 49 22.44 5.08 23.99
CA LYS A 49 23.65 4.25 24.21
C LYS A 49 23.31 2.76 24.25
N SER A 50 24.06 1.96 23.48
CA SER A 50 24.04 0.50 23.53
C SER A 50 24.11 0.02 24.99
N LYS A 51 23.00 -0.44 25.56
CA LYS A 51 23.01 -1.14 26.83
C LYS A 51 23.46 -2.57 26.53
N ALA A 52 24.71 -2.87 26.85
CA ALA A 52 25.17 -4.25 26.93
C ALA A 52 24.37 -4.96 28.04
N ILE A 53 23.88 -6.16 27.73
CA ILE A 53 23.31 -7.06 28.73
C ILE A 53 24.41 -8.02 29.16
N ASP A 54 24.94 -7.84 30.38
CA ASP A 54 25.86 -8.80 30.97
C ASP A 54 25.06 -10.02 31.45
N ALA A 55 25.39 -11.19 30.92
CA ALA A 55 24.81 -12.46 31.34
C ALA A 55 25.69 -13.07 32.44
N GLU A 56 25.29 -12.90 33.70
CA GLU A 56 25.96 -13.57 34.81
C GLU A 56 25.45 -15.01 34.92
N SER A 57 26.33 -15.96 34.56
CA SER A 57 26.09 -17.40 34.72
C SER A 57 26.54 -17.82 36.11
N SER A 58 25.64 -17.87 37.08
CA SER A 58 25.89 -18.55 38.36
C SER A 58 25.83 -20.07 38.14
N ALA A 59 26.99 -20.71 38.04
CA ALA A 59 27.12 -22.15 38.17
C ALA A 59 27.41 -22.48 39.65
N SER A 60 26.51 -23.27 40.24
CA SER A 60 26.59 -23.79 41.63
C SER A 60 27.66 -24.85 41.81
#